data_AF-K6X5F1-F1
#
_entry.id   AF-K6X5F1-F1
#
_cell.length_a   1.000
_cell.length_b   1.000
_cell.length_c   1.000
_cell.angle_alpha   90.00
_cell.angle_beta   90.00
_cell.angle_gamma   90.00
#
_symmetry.space_group_name_H-M   'P 1'
#
loop_
_entity.id
_entity.type
_entity.pdbx_description
1 polymer ?
#
loop_
_entity_poly.entity_id
_entity_poly.type
_entity_poly.pdbx_seq_one_letter_code
_entity_poly.pdbx_strand_id
1 'polypeptide(L)'
;MSLLGVDSPADYVASANDDWDNETRFVWAICIPTTGELIALIGVTPDGSSGEMWGLAREGYDEALDAAIGPVSRFAEGALGLTVPEHFTRTIR
;
A
#
# COMPACT_ATOMS: atom_id res chain seq x y z
N MET A 1 -3.75 -0.58 14.07
CA MET A 1 -4.12 -1.54 13.00
C MET A 1 -5.60 -1.92 13.01
N SER A 2 -6.28 -2.01 14.16
CA SER A 2 -7.74 -2.21 14.19
C SER A 2 -8.54 -1.15 13.40
N LEU A 3 -8.08 0.12 13.35
CA LEU A 3 -8.67 1.19 12.53
C LEU A 3 -8.56 0.97 11.00
N LEU A 4 -7.74 0.02 10.55
CA LEU A 4 -7.68 -0.41 9.14
C LEU A 4 -8.40 -1.74 8.91
N GLY A 5 -9.08 -2.29 9.93
CA GLY A 5 -9.76 -3.58 9.86
C GLY A 5 -8.84 -4.80 10.01
N VAL A 6 -7.68 -4.63 10.65
CA VAL A 6 -6.74 -5.72 10.93
C VAL A 6 -6.89 -6.17 12.40
N ASP A 7 -7.46 -7.35 12.60
CA ASP A 7 -7.72 -7.95 13.91
C ASP A 7 -6.43 -8.45 14.58
N SER A 8 -5.46 -8.91 13.79
CA SER A 8 -4.15 -9.39 14.24
C SER A 8 -3.03 -8.71 13.46
N PRO A 9 -2.30 -7.75 14.07
CA PRO A 9 -1.18 -7.08 13.42
C PRO A 9 -0.07 -8.02 12.97
N ALA A 10 0.23 -9.05 13.77
CA ALA A 10 1.28 -10.01 13.46
C ALA A 10 0.93 -10.85 12.23
N ASP A 11 -0.32 -11.34 12.15
CA ASP A 11 -0.76 -12.16 11.02
C ASP A 11 -0.83 -11.34 9.73
N TYR A 12 -1.23 -10.06 9.83
CA TYR A 12 -1.21 -9.17 8.68
C TYR A 12 0.21 -8.93 8.15
N VAL A 13 1.18 -8.69 9.05
CA VAL A 13 2.58 -8.50 8.64
C VAL A 13 3.15 -9.79 8.03
N ALA A 14 2.85 -10.96 8.62
CA ALA A 14 3.26 -12.23 8.06
C ALA A 14 2.68 -12.44 6.64
N SER A 15 1.38 -12.20 6.46
CA SER A 15 0.73 -12.29 5.15
C SER A 15 1.30 -11.28 4.15
N ALA A 16 1.61 -10.05 4.57
CA ALA A 16 2.21 -9.05 3.70
C ALA A 16 3.63 -9.46 3.25
N ASN A 17 4.42 -10.06 4.14
CA ASN A 17 5.74 -10.59 3.77
C ASN A 17 5.61 -11.76 2.79
N ASP A 18 4.68 -12.70 3.06
CA ASP A 18 4.41 -13.81 2.15
C ASP A 18 3.96 -13.30 0.77
N ASP A 19 3.14 -12.24 0.72
CA ASP A 19 2.71 -11.64 -0.54
C ASP A 19 3.86 -10.98 -1.32
N TRP A 20 4.80 -10.34 -0.61
CA TRP A 20 6.02 -9.79 -1.19
C TRP A 20 6.91 -10.90 -1.74
N ASP A 21 7.14 -11.97 -0.98
CA ASP A 21 8.00 -13.10 -1.36
C ASP A 21 7.43 -13.89 -2.55
N ASN A 22 6.11 -13.99 -2.65
CA ASN A 22 5.43 -14.66 -3.76
C ASN A 22 5.06 -13.70 -4.91
N GLU A 23 5.40 -12.42 -4.79
CA GLU A 23 5.07 -11.37 -5.77
C GLU A 23 3.57 -11.29 -6.11
N THR A 24 2.69 -11.59 -5.14
CA THR A 24 1.24 -11.56 -5.32
C THR A 24 0.62 -10.22 -4.92
N ARG A 25 1.26 -9.48 -4.02
CA ARG A 25 0.85 -8.14 -3.61
C ARG A 25 2.01 -7.41 -2.93
N PHE A 26 2.21 -6.17 -3.34
CA PHE A 26 3.23 -5.30 -2.79
C PHE A 26 2.56 -4.21 -1.97
N VAL A 27 2.88 -4.10 -0.68
CA VAL A 27 2.25 -3.12 0.22
C VAL A 27 3.28 -2.35 1.03
N TRP A 28 3.02 -1.06 1.23
CA TRP A 28 3.79 -0.15 2.06
C TRP A 28 2.93 0.47 3.15
N ALA A 29 3.52 0.61 4.33
CA ALA A 29 2.96 1.32 5.46
C ALA A 29 3.29 2.82 5.39
N ILE A 30 2.27 3.65 5.61
CA ILE A 30 2.41 5.11 5.74
C ILE A 30 2.19 5.45 7.20
N CYS A 31 3.25 5.90 7.88
CA CYS A 31 3.24 6.17 9.32
C CYS A 31 3.60 7.63 9.62
N ILE A 32 3.08 8.14 10.74
CA ILE A 32 3.56 9.40 11.33
C ILE A 32 5.00 9.19 11.81
N PRO A 33 6.00 9.93 11.29
CA PRO A 33 7.40 9.66 11.56
C PRO A 33 7.79 9.73 13.04
N THR A 34 7.15 10.61 13.80
CA THR A 34 7.49 10.86 15.21
C THR A 34 6.86 9.86 16.17
N THR A 35 5.74 9.25 15.81
CA THR A 35 4.99 8.35 16.70
C THR A 35 4.99 6.89 16.23
N GLY A 36 5.31 6.65 14.96
CA GLY A 36 5.15 5.33 14.32
C GLY A 36 3.70 4.93 14.11
N GLU A 37 2.75 5.85 14.30
CA GLU A 37 1.33 5.56 14.13
C GLU A 37 1.01 5.32 12.65
N LEU A 38 0.44 4.15 12.35
CA LEU A 38 -0.03 3.80 11.01
C LEU A 38 -1.29 4.59 10.66
N ILE A 39 -1.19 5.39 9.60
CA ILE A 39 -2.26 6.30 9.15
C ILE A 39 -2.83 5.92 7.79
N ALA A 40 -2.04 5.26 6.94
CA ALA A 40 -2.50 4.74 5.66
C ALA A 40 -1.65 3.55 5.18
N LEU A 41 -2.17 2.85 4.18
CA LEU A 41 -1.52 1.81 3.40
C LEU A 41 -1.66 2.17 1.93
N ILE A 42 -0.64 1.83 1.16
CA ILE A 42 -0.67 1.88 -0.30
C ILE A 42 -0.09 0.58 -0.82
N GLY A 43 -0.63 0.07 -1.92
CA GLY A 43 -0.12 -1.16 -2.51
C GLY A 43 -0.37 -1.27 -3.99
N VAL A 44 0.29 -2.26 -4.58
CA VAL A 44 0.17 -2.65 -5.98
C VAL A 44 -0.11 -4.15 -6.03
N THR A 45 -1.15 -4.53 -6.74
CA THR A 45 -1.47 -5.94 -7.03
C THR A 45 -1.09 -6.23 -8.48
N PRO A 46 -0.16 -7.15 -8.76
CA PRO A 46 0.22 -7.48 -10.12
C PRO A 46 -0.92 -8.16 -10.89
N ASP A 47 -1.09 -7.76 -12.15
CA ASP A 47 -1.90 -8.45 -13.16
C ASP A 47 -1.06 -8.56 -14.45
N GLY A 48 -0.40 -9.70 -14.61
CA GLY A 48 0.58 -9.92 -15.67
C GLY A 48 1.75 -8.95 -15.55
N SER A 49 1.96 -8.13 -16.60
CA SER A 49 2.99 -7.08 -16.62
C SER A 49 2.48 -5.72 -16.12
N SER A 50 1.23 -5.65 -15.66
CA SER A 50 0.62 -4.43 -15.12
C SER A 50 0.49 -4.52 -13.60
N GLY A 51 0.37 -3.37 -12.94
CA GLY A 51 0.17 -3.31 -11.50
C GLY A 51 -1.01 -2.42 -11.14
N GLU A 52 -2.05 -2.99 -10.55
CA GLU A 52 -3.21 -2.24 -10.06
C GLU A 52 -2.88 -1.58 -8.72
N MET A 53 -2.88 -0.25 -8.69
CA MET A 53 -2.59 0.50 -7.48
C MET A 53 -3.85 0.75 -6.65
N TRP A 54 -3.71 0.56 -5.33
CA TRP A 54 -4.76 0.79 -4.36
C TRP A 54 -4.23 1.46 -3.10
N GLY A 55 -5.13 2.11 -2.36
CA GLY A 55 -4.82 2.78 -1.11
C GLY A 55 -5.94 2.70 -0.10
N LEU A 56 -5.56 2.66 1.17
CA LEU A 56 -6.45 2.69 2.32
C LEU A 56 -5.91 3.72 3.30
N ALA A 57 -6.67 4.76 3.62
CA ALA A 57 -6.28 5.75 4.62
C ALA A 57 -7.34 5.87 5.72
N ARG A 58 -6.88 6.31 6.89
CA ARG A 58 -7.79 6.78 7.94
C ARG A 58 -8.38 8.13 7.57
N GLU A 59 -9.61 8.40 8.00
CA GLU A 59 -10.28 9.68 7.79
C GLU A 59 -9.38 10.85 8.22
N GLY A 60 -9.20 11.83 7.33
CA GLY A 60 -8.36 13.00 7.55
C GLY A 60 -6.88 12.82 7.17
N TYR A 61 -6.48 11.65 6.67
CA TYR A 61 -5.09 11.37 6.22
C TYR A 61 -4.96 11.11 4.71
N ASP A 62 -5.94 11.52 3.92
CA ASP A 62 -5.97 11.41 2.46
C ASP A 62 -4.72 12.01 1.80
N GLU A 63 -4.26 13.16 2.28
CA GLU A 63 -3.09 13.85 1.75
C GLU A 63 -1.80 13.01 1.92
N ALA A 64 -1.69 12.26 3.02
CA ALA A 64 -0.56 11.39 3.24
C ALA A 64 -0.55 10.20 2.26
N LEU A 65 -1.74 9.69 1.90
CA LEU A 65 -1.89 8.67 0.87
C LEU A 65 -1.56 9.24 -0.52
N ASP A 66 -2.05 10.43 -0.85
CA ASP A 66 -1.77 11.10 -2.13
C ASP A 66 -0.26 11.33 -2.33
N ALA A 67 0.44 11.75 -1.28
CA ALA A 67 1.89 11.95 -1.31
C ALA A 67 2.67 10.65 -1.61
N ALA A 68 2.10 9.49 -1.29
CA ALA A 68 2.74 8.19 -1.50
C ALA A 68 2.59 7.65 -2.94
N ILE A 69 1.60 8.12 -3.70
CA ILE A 69 1.30 7.62 -5.06
C ILE A 69 2.52 7.72 -5.98
N GLY A 70 3.13 8.90 -6.06
CA GLY A 70 4.25 9.14 -6.97
C GLY A 70 5.49 8.28 -6.69
N PRO A 71 5.99 8.20 -5.44
CA PRO A 71 7.09 7.31 -5.09
C PRO A 71 6.79 5.83 -5.37
N VAL A 72 5.58 5.36 -5.03
CA VAL A 72 5.20 3.95 -5.18
C VAL A 72 5.01 3.56 -6.64
N SER A 73 4.41 4.41 -7.47
CA SER A 73 4.27 4.14 -8.91
C SER A 73 5.63 3.98 -9.56
N ARG A 74 6.56 4.90 -9.30
CA ARG A 74 7.93 4.84 -9.82
C ARG A 74 8.71 3.62 -9.31
N PHE A 75 8.48 3.20 -8.08
CA PHE A 75 9.10 1.98 -7.55
C PHE A 75 8.56 0.74 -8.27
N ALA A 76 7.24 0.66 -8.45
CA ALA A 76 6.63 -0.45 -9.16
C ALA A 76 7.12 -0.55 -10.62
N GLU A 77 7.22 0.57 -11.33
CA GLU A 77 7.75 0.60 -12.69
C GLU A 77 9.25 0.30 -12.76
N GLY A 78 10.04 0.95 -11.89
CA GLY A 78 11.49 0.89 -11.97
C GLY A 78 12.13 -0.34 -11.32
N ALA A 79 11.57 -0.81 -10.21
CA ALA A 79 12.13 -1.91 -9.42
C ALA A 79 11.37 -3.23 -9.61
N LEU A 80 10.04 -3.17 -9.76
CA LEU A 80 9.21 -4.37 -9.94
C LEU A 80 8.93 -4.69 -11.42
N GLY A 81 9.22 -3.76 -12.34
CA GLY A 81 8.98 -3.93 -13.77
C GLY A 81 7.50 -3.96 -14.16
N LEU A 82 6.61 -3.44 -13.30
CA LEU A 82 5.17 -3.38 -13.54
C LEU A 82 4.79 -2.08 -14.24
N THR A 83 3.94 -2.15 -15.26
CA THR A 83 3.31 -0.96 -15.82
C THR A 83 2.16 -0.53 -14.92
N VAL A 84 2.25 0.67 -14.35
CA VAL A 84 1.21 1.20 -13.45
C VAL A 84 0.30 2.15 -14.21
N PRO A 85 -0.96 1.79 -14.48
CA PRO A 85 -1.91 2.72 -15.09
C PRO A 85 -2.25 3.86 -14.12
N GLU A 86 -2.74 4.98 -14.65
CA GLU A 86 -3.18 6.13 -13.82
C GLU A 86 -4.37 5.81 -12.90
N HIS A 87 -4.97 4.63 -13.02
CA HIS A 87 -6.09 4.20 -12.20
C HIS A 87 -5.64 3.85 -10.78
N PHE A 88 -6.22 4.54 -9.80
CA PHE A 88 -5.93 4.36 -8.37
C PHE A 88 -7.23 4.20 -7.59
N THR A 89 -7.41 3.04 -6.94
CA THR A 89 -8.56 2.80 -6.07
C THR A 89 -8.25 3.23 -4.64
N ARG A 90 -9.05 4.15 -4.08
CA ARG A 90 -8.90 4.60 -2.69
C ARG A 90 -10.07 4.19 -1.81
N THR A 91 -9.77 3.83 -0.56
CA THR A 91 -10.74 3.63 0.51
C THR A 91 -10.36 4.49 1.71
N ILE A 92 -11.32 5.21 2.28
CA ILE A 92 -11.14 6.02 3.51
C ILE A 92 -12.02 5.42 4.61
N ARG A 93 -11.49 5.28 5.83
CA ARG A 93 -12.18 4.68 6.98
C ARG A 93 -11.94 5.41 8.29
#